data_AF-A0A7C4N413-F1
#
_entry.id   AF-A0A7C4N413-F1
#
_cell.length_a   1.000
_cell.length_b   1.000
_cell.length_c   1.000
_cell.angle_alpha   90.00
_cell.angle_beta   90.00
_cell.angle_gamma   90.00
#
_symmetry.space_group_name_H-M   'P 1'
#
loop_
_entity.id
_entity.type
_entity.pdbx_description
1 polymer ?
#
loop_
_entity_poly.entity_id
_entity_poly.type
_entity_poly.pdbx_seq_one_letter_code
_entity_poly.pdbx_strand_id
1 'polypeptide(L)'
;MIPNSGKNTIISIALYFLTSTVVISCTTAPIPPKPQANRTVQVYPINNYNKLHSIEHMPSSPAFNVSISTINVRYINNDEINTIDKKDLIVWNNEIQKTLLQHGIQIIDEDKTINLFDDTKQQNQHPSLIIDTLRVEKISESISIPHQDADDTLTYSYCYYIAEISACIAVHNSIVWRGSVRLTSFELLQQMQLLHNPEILFTTITNYTYSKKMAKWITTNPVLSLSDNFSKYFDDGINSDLHKQQLISMAVATLLSPIKGEQ
;
A
#
# COMPACT_ATOMS: atom_id res chain seq x y z
N MET A 1 72.16 25.29 -95.78
CA MET A 1 71.11 24.96 -96.76
C MET A 1 70.23 23.87 -96.14
N ILE A 2 68.94 24.20 -95.97
CA ILE A 2 67.80 23.31 -95.65
C ILE A 2 67.67 22.33 -96.87
N PRO A 3 67.09 21.11 -96.84
CA PRO A 3 65.96 20.72 -95.98
C PRO A 3 65.75 19.22 -95.61
N ASN A 4 64.65 19.00 -94.87
CA ASN A 4 63.71 17.86 -94.91
C ASN A 4 64.06 16.57 -94.15
N SER A 5 63.10 15.89 -93.52
CA SER A 5 61.67 16.13 -93.30
C SER A 5 61.20 15.23 -92.16
N GLY A 6 60.14 15.67 -91.47
CA GLY A 6 59.55 14.97 -90.34
C GLY A 6 58.98 13.60 -90.68
N LYS A 7 59.12 12.69 -89.71
CA LYS A 7 58.24 11.55 -89.52
C LYS A 7 57.66 11.65 -88.11
N ASN A 8 56.42 12.13 -88.04
CA ASN A 8 55.60 12.04 -86.85
C ASN A 8 55.34 10.57 -86.55
N THR A 9 56.00 10.06 -85.51
CA THR A 9 55.67 8.75 -84.93
C THR A 9 54.69 9.01 -83.80
N ILE A 10 53.42 8.69 -84.03
CA ILE A 10 52.38 8.71 -82.99
C ILE A 10 52.68 7.53 -82.06
N ILE A 11 53.35 7.80 -80.95
CA ILE A 11 53.47 6.85 -79.85
C ILE A 11 52.23 7.08 -78.98
N SER A 12 51.23 6.21 -79.12
CA SER A 12 50.09 6.13 -78.21
C SER A 12 50.59 5.80 -76.81
N ILE A 13 50.71 6.81 -75.96
CA ILE A 13 50.87 6.62 -74.51
C ILE A 13 49.49 6.19 -73.99
N ALA A 14 49.31 4.88 -73.82
CA ALA A 14 48.21 4.33 -73.05
C ALA A 14 48.40 4.74 -71.58
N LEU A 15 47.80 5.87 -71.20
CA LEU A 15 47.70 6.29 -69.81
C LEU A 15 46.71 5.33 -69.11
N TYR A 16 47.23 4.29 -68.47
CA TYR A 16 46.45 3.48 -67.54
C TYR A 16 46.12 4.35 -66.32
N PHE A 17 44.95 4.98 -66.35
CA PHE A 17 44.33 5.54 -65.15
C PHE A 17 43.93 4.36 -64.25
N LEU A 18 44.84 3.95 -63.36
CA LEU A 18 44.48 3.11 -62.23
C LEU A 18 43.74 4.00 -61.21
N THR A 19 42.45 4.22 -61.43
CA THR A 19 41.57 4.83 -60.43
C THR A 19 41.45 3.87 -59.26
N SER A 20 42.36 4.00 -58.30
CA SER A 20 42.23 3.35 -57.00
C SER A 20 41.07 4.03 -56.28
N THR A 21 39.87 3.50 -56.44
CA THR A 21 38.73 3.84 -55.59
C THR A 21 39.07 3.37 -54.18
N VAL A 22 39.61 4.28 -53.36
CA VAL A 22 39.69 4.08 -51.92
C VAL A 22 38.26 4.12 -51.42
N VAL A 23 37.64 2.94 -51.29
CA VAL A 23 36.36 2.79 -50.61
C VAL A 23 36.66 3.00 -49.12
N ILE A 24 36.57 4.25 -48.66
CA ILE A 24 36.52 4.55 -47.24
C ILE A 24 35.14 4.07 -46.77
N SER A 25 35.06 2.80 -46.37
CA SER A 25 33.92 2.33 -45.62
C SER A 25 33.89 3.11 -44.31
N CYS A 26 33.00 4.09 -44.19
CA CYS A 26 32.61 4.66 -42.92
C CYS A 26 32.00 3.55 -42.07
N THR A 27 32.84 2.81 -41.35
CA THR A 27 32.36 2.01 -40.22
C THR A 27 31.85 3.01 -39.21
N THR A 28 30.56 2.98 -38.92
CA THR A 28 30.01 3.67 -37.75
C THR A 28 30.85 3.22 -36.55
N ALA A 29 31.49 4.17 -35.86
CA ALA A 29 32.21 3.85 -34.64
C ALA A 29 31.26 3.07 -33.72
N PRO A 30 31.66 1.89 -33.20
CA PRO A 30 30.78 1.12 -32.35
C PRO A 30 30.33 2.01 -31.20
N ILE A 31 29.01 2.16 -31.06
CA ILE A 31 28.42 2.92 -29.96
C ILE A 31 28.97 2.26 -28.69
N PRO A 32 29.69 2.99 -27.81
CA PRO A 32 30.20 2.41 -26.60
C PRO A 32 29.02 1.81 -25.81
N PRO A 33 29.21 0.64 -25.18
CA PRO A 33 28.14 0.04 -24.39
C PRO A 33 27.62 1.06 -23.39
N LYS A 34 26.29 1.10 -23.21
CA LYS A 34 25.68 1.99 -22.24
C LYS A 34 26.38 1.78 -20.88
N PRO A 35 26.72 2.86 -20.17
CA PRO A 35 27.39 2.72 -18.89
C PRO A 35 26.59 1.81 -17.96
N GLN A 36 27.26 0.79 -17.42
CA GLN A 36 26.65 -0.13 -16.47
C GLN A 36 27.12 0.24 -15.06
N ALA A 37 26.15 0.55 -14.21
CA ALA A 37 26.36 0.69 -12.78
C ALA A 37 26.06 -0.66 -12.12
N ASN A 38 27.00 -1.16 -11.31
CA ASN A 38 26.71 -2.30 -10.45
C ASN A 38 25.84 -1.80 -9.29
N ARG A 39 24.67 -2.41 -9.15
CA ARG A 39 23.71 -2.12 -8.08
C ARG A 39 23.62 -3.33 -7.19
N THR A 40 23.80 -3.11 -5.90
CA THR A 40 23.46 -4.09 -4.87
C THR A 40 22.11 -3.69 -4.30
N VAL A 41 21.16 -4.63 -4.26
CA VAL A 41 19.84 -4.42 -3.68
C VAL A 41 19.69 -5.37 -2.51
N GLN A 42 19.29 -4.83 -1.36
CA GLN A 42 18.92 -5.60 -0.18
C GLN A 42 17.45 -5.34 0.15
N VAL A 43 16.77 -6.36 0.65
CA VAL A 43 15.34 -6.34 0.93
C VAL A 43 15.13 -6.49 2.43
N TYR A 44 14.41 -5.55 3.03
CA TYR A 44 14.11 -5.53 4.45
C TYR A 44 12.58 -5.61 4.68
N PRO A 45 12.10 -6.46 5.59
CA PRO A 45 10.68 -6.51 5.93
C PRO A 45 10.26 -5.29 6.75
N ILE A 46 9.00 -4.85 6.61
CA ILE A 46 8.40 -3.83 7.49
C ILE A 46 7.84 -4.51 8.75
N ASN A 47 8.37 -4.15 9.92
CA ASN A 47 7.91 -4.68 11.21
C ASN A 47 6.47 -4.24 11.52
N ASN A 48 5.76 -5.01 12.36
CA ASN A 48 4.37 -4.75 12.78
C ASN A 48 3.32 -4.72 11.64
N TYR A 49 3.68 -5.23 10.45
CA TYR A 49 2.77 -5.43 9.32
C TYR A 49 1.56 -6.32 9.68
N ASN A 50 1.76 -7.32 10.53
CA ASN A 50 0.70 -8.23 10.99
C ASN A 50 0.27 -7.85 12.41
N LYS A 51 -0.78 -7.02 12.55
CA LYS A 51 -1.47 -6.84 13.84
C LYS A 51 -2.72 -7.70 13.86
N LEU A 52 -2.92 -8.44 14.95
CA LEU A 52 -3.91 -9.50 15.07
C LEU A 52 -5.35 -8.97 15.23
N HIS A 53 -6.31 -9.66 14.62
CA HIS A 53 -7.74 -9.52 14.91
C HIS A 53 -8.17 -10.51 16.00
N SER A 54 -9.18 -10.16 16.79
CA SER A 54 -9.76 -11.05 17.79
C SER A 54 -11.28 -10.99 17.78
N ILE A 55 -11.92 -12.09 17.42
CA ILE A 55 -13.37 -12.25 17.52
C ILE A 55 -13.63 -13.27 18.62
N GLU A 56 -14.34 -12.85 19.68
CA GLU A 56 -14.65 -13.71 20.83
C GLU A 56 -16.15 -13.99 20.88
N HIS A 57 -16.54 -15.23 20.62
CA HIS A 57 -17.91 -15.68 20.83
C HIS A 57 -18.11 -15.98 22.31
N MET A 58 -19.06 -15.28 22.93
CA MET A 58 -19.52 -15.65 24.26
C MET A 58 -20.54 -16.78 24.09
N PRO A 59 -20.41 -17.89 24.86
CA PRO A 59 -21.35 -18.99 24.74
C PRO A 59 -22.76 -18.46 25.00
N SER A 60 -23.62 -18.57 23.99
CA SER A 60 -25.04 -18.34 24.16
C SER A 60 -25.54 -19.36 25.18
N SER A 61 -26.20 -18.87 26.23
CA SER A 61 -26.94 -19.75 27.12
C SER A 61 -27.91 -20.57 26.24
N PRO A 62 -28.02 -21.90 26.40
CA PRO A 62 -28.66 -22.83 25.44
C PRO A 62 -30.16 -22.58 25.17
N ALA A 63 -30.74 -21.52 25.73
CA ALA A 63 -32.12 -21.10 25.56
C ALA A 63 -32.34 -20.07 24.43
N PHE A 64 -31.29 -19.57 23.77
CA PHE A 64 -31.41 -18.42 22.86
C PHE A 64 -30.88 -18.69 21.45
N ASN A 65 -31.70 -19.34 20.61
CA ASN A 65 -31.58 -19.19 19.16
C ASN A 65 -32.11 -17.81 18.77
N VAL A 66 -31.23 -16.81 18.71
CA VAL A 66 -31.62 -15.45 18.31
C VAL A 66 -31.52 -15.31 16.81
N SER A 67 -32.67 -15.28 16.13
CA SER A 67 -32.75 -14.79 14.76
C SER A 67 -32.66 -13.26 14.76
N ILE A 68 -31.52 -12.71 14.33
CA ILE A 68 -31.30 -11.27 14.23
C ILE A 68 -31.77 -10.79 12.85
N SER A 69 -33.09 -10.76 12.63
CA SER A 69 -33.68 -10.18 11.41
C SER A 69 -33.88 -8.67 11.53
N THR A 70 -33.93 -8.16 12.75
CA THR A 70 -34.08 -6.74 13.07
C THR A 70 -33.15 -6.35 14.22
N ILE A 71 -32.62 -5.13 14.21
CA ILE A 71 -31.69 -4.64 15.22
C ILE A 71 -31.84 -3.13 15.47
N ASN A 72 -31.61 -2.72 16.72
CA ASN A 72 -31.37 -1.31 17.07
C ASN A 72 -29.87 -1.03 17.05
N VAL A 73 -29.44 0.08 16.46
CA VAL A 73 -28.01 0.46 16.45
C VAL A 73 -27.78 1.57 17.46
N ARG A 74 -26.87 1.34 18.41
CA ARG A 74 -26.58 2.24 19.53
C ARG A 74 -25.08 2.50 19.61
N TYR A 75 -24.71 3.74 19.90
CA TYR A 75 -23.32 4.15 20.07
C TYR A 75 -23.09 4.47 21.55
N ILE A 76 -22.10 3.83 22.17
CA ILE A 76 -21.69 4.21 23.52
C ILE A 76 -20.88 5.49 23.40
N ASN A 77 -21.42 6.56 23.97
CA ASN A 77 -20.73 7.84 24.06
C ASN A 77 -19.70 7.77 25.19
N ASN A 78 -18.60 7.04 24.97
CA ASN A 78 -17.41 7.27 25.78
C ASN A 78 -16.89 8.66 25.41
N ASP A 79 -16.49 9.46 26.39
CA ASP A 79 -16.03 10.85 26.23
C ASP A 79 -14.90 11.06 25.17
N GLU A 80 -14.40 9.97 24.58
CA GLU A 80 -13.47 9.92 23.43
C GLU A 80 -14.13 10.18 22.05
N ILE A 81 -15.46 10.10 21.88
CA ILE A 81 -16.12 10.43 20.59
C ILE A 81 -15.95 11.92 20.23
N ASN A 82 -15.57 12.78 21.18
CA ASN A 82 -15.19 14.17 20.91
C ASN A 82 -13.91 14.33 20.07
N THR A 83 -13.18 13.25 19.78
CA THR A 83 -11.98 13.26 18.91
C THR A 83 -12.20 12.69 17.51
N ILE A 84 -13.37 12.11 17.21
CA ILE A 84 -13.67 11.61 15.88
C ILE A 84 -14.10 12.79 15.00
N ASP A 85 -13.42 13.00 13.86
CA ASP A 85 -13.89 13.95 12.86
C ASP A 85 -15.33 13.57 12.45
N LYS A 86 -16.26 14.53 12.52
CA LYS A 86 -17.66 14.33 12.12
C LYS A 86 -17.78 13.66 10.75
N LYS A 87 -16.82 13.90 9.86
CA LYS A 87 -16.75 13.24 8.54
C LYS A 87 -16.52 11.74 8.65
N ASP A 88 -15.55 11.32 9.45
CA ASP A 88 -15.22 9.90 9.60
C ASP A 88 -16.37 9.14 10.31
N LEU A 89 -17.07 9.78 11.26
CA LEU A 89 -18.27 9.20 11.89
C LEU A 89 -19.40 8.95 10.87
N ILE A 90 -19.61 9.87 9.93
CA ILE A 90 -20.60 9.68 8.85
C ILE A 90 -20.24 8.45 8.00
N VAL A 91 -18.95 8.28 7.70
CA VAL A 91 -18.48 7.12 6.92
C VAL A 91 -18.69 5.81 7.67
N TRP A 92 -18.34 5.75 8.97
CA TRP A 92 -18.61 4.59 9.82
C TRP A 92 -20.10 4.21 9.81
N ASN A 93 -20.98 5.17 10.07
CA ASN A 93 -22.42 4.91 10.14
C ASN A 93 -22.96 4.38 8.81
N ASN A 94 -22.55 4.98 7.69
CA ASN A 94 -22.98 4.57 6.36
C ASN A 94 -22.54 3.13 6.04
N GLU A 95 -21.29 2.76 6.33
CA GLU A 95 -20.80 1.41 6.05
C GLU A 95 -21.42 0.36 6.99
N ILE A 96 -21.69 0.71 8.26
CA ILE A 96 -22.41 -0.17 9.20
C ILE A 96 -23.83 -0.45 8.70
N GLN A 97 -24.61 0.60 8.38
CA GLN A 97 -25.96 0.45 7.86
C GLN A 97 -25.99 -0.39 6.59
N LYS A 98 -25.11 -0.05 5.63
CA LYS A 98 -24.97 -0.78 4.36
C LYS A 98 -24.68 -2.26 4.59
N THR A 99 -23.74 -2.58 5.48
CA THR A 99 -23.36 -3.97 5.74
C THR A 99 -24.50 -4.73 6.41
N LEU A 100 -25.19 -4.15 7.41
CA LEU A 100 -26.35 -4.79 8.05
C LEU A 100 -27.48 -5.06 7.06
N LEU A 101 -27.79 -4.09 6.20
CA LEU A 101 -28.82 -4.22 5.16
C LEU A 101 -28.45 -5.29 4.11
N GLN A 102 -27.17 -5.39 3.73
CA GLN A 102 -26.69 -6.47 2.84
C GLN A 102 -26.85 -7.86 3.49
N HIS A 103 -26.73 -7.95 4.80
CA HIS A 103 -27.03 -9.17 5.55
C HIS A 103 -28.55 -9.37 5.76
N GLY A 104 -29.42 -8.49 5.26
CA GLY A 104 -30.87 -8.60 5.41
C GLY A 104 -31.39 -8.28 6.81
N ILE A 105 -30.58 -7.58 7.61
CA ILE A 105 -30.95 -7.13 8.95
C ILE A 105 -31.58 -5.74 8.82
N GLN A 106 -32.83 -5.60 9.26
CA GLN A 106 -33.54 -4.32 9.24
C GLN A 106 -33.19 -3.49 10.48
N ILE A 107 -32.95 -2.19 10.28
CA ILE A 107 -32.65 -1.25 11.36
C ILE A 107 -33.95 -0.60 11.81
N ILE A 108 -34.32 -0.80 13.08
CA ILE A 108 -35.59 -0.31 13.64
C ILE A 108 -35.43 1.11 14.22
N ASP A 109 -34.33 1.37 14.92
CA ASP A 109 -34.05 2.67 15.54
C ASP A 109 -32.55 2.97 15.62
N GLU A 110 -32.20 4.27 15.53
CA GLU A 110 -30.85 4.82 15.68
C GLU A 110 -30.80 5.78 16.88
N ASP A 111 -30.98 5.25 18.08
CA ASP A 111 -30.89 6.04 19.31
C ASP A 111 -29.44 6.40 19.61
N LYS A 112 -29.14 7.70 19.54
CA LYS A 112 -27.77 8.27 19.57
C LYS A 112 -27.10 8.32 20.94
N THR A 113 -27.68 7.82 22.02
CA THR A 113 -27.00 7.85 23.33
C THR A 113 -27.76 7.02 24.35
N ILE A 114 -27.10 6.00 24.92
CA ILE A 114 -27.59 5.36 26.15
C ILE A 114 -26.40 5.17 27.09
N ASN A 115 -26.59 5.55 28.35
CA ASN A 115 -25.70 5.16 29.44
C ASN A 115 -25.86 3.65 29.67
N LEU A 116 -24.76 2.92 29.65
CA LEU A 116 -24.69 1.44 29.63
C LEU A 116 -25.54 0.69 30.67
N PHE A 117 -26.11 1.34 31.68
CA PHE A 117 -26.99 0.74 32.67
C PHE A 117 -28.03 1.75 33.17
N ASP A 118 -29.15 1.88 32.45
CA ASP A 118 -30.34 2.51 33.01
C ASP A 118 -31.23 1.39 33.59
N ASP A 119 -31.26 1.27 34.93
CA ASP A 119 -32.02 0.26 35.68
C ASP A 119 -33.56 0.43 35.54
N THR A 120 -34.00 1.36 34.70
CA THR A 120 -35.39 1.60 34.38
C THR A 120 -35.85 0.71 33.22
N LYS A 121 -36.20 -0.54 33.54
CA LYS A 121 -37.06 -1.48 32.78
C LYS A 121 -37.56 -0.99 31.39
N GLN A 122 -36.67 -0.90 30.39
CA GLN A 122 -37.09 -0.98 29.01
C GLN A 122 -36.86 -2.41 28.56
N GLN A 123 -37.95 -3.16 28.43
CA GLN A 123 -37.96 -4.41 27.69
C GLN A 123 -37.59 -4.08 26.23
N ASN A 124 -36.30 -4.04 25.91
CA ASN A 124 -35.85 -4.06 24.53
C ASN A 124 -36.22 -5.44 23.96
N GLN A 125 -37.39 -5.54 23.32
CA GLN A 125 -37.88 -6.75 22.66
C GLN A 125 -37.03 -7.10 21.43
N HIS A 126 -36.24 -6.14 20.92
CA HIS A 126 -35.39 -6.31 19.75
C HIS A 126 -33.91 -6.37 20.12
N PRO A 127 -33.09 -7.17 19.40
CA PRO A 127 -31.64 -7.15 19.51
C PRO A 127 -31.10 -5.72 19.37
N SER A 128 -30.04 -5.40 20.11
CA SER A 128 -29.34 -4.11 20.00
C SER A 128 -27.87 -4.33 19.66
N LEU A 129 -27.40 -3.77 18.55
CA LEU A 129 -25.99 -3.63 18.21
C LEU A 129 -25.46 -2.40 18.95
N ILE A 130 -24.58 -2.64 19.90
CA ILE A 130 -23.95 -1.62 20.71
C ILE A 130 -22.52 -1.47 20.21
N ILE A 131 -22.17 -0.28 19.73
CA ILE A 131 -20.86 0.07 19.21
C ILE A 131 -20.06 0.71 20.33
N ASP A 132 -19.00 0.00 20.75
CA ASP A 132 -18.12 0.36 21.86
C ASP A 132 -17.00 1.30 21.39
N THR A 133 -16.47 1.09 20.19
CA THR A 133 -15.28 1.80 19.69
C THR A 133 -15.40 2.03 18.20
N LEU A 134 -15.10 3.26 17.78
CA LEU A 134 -14.85 3.65 16.38
C LEU A 134 -13.61 4.53 16.37
N ARG A 135 -12.55 4.08 15.71
CA ARG A 135 -11.30 4.85 15.63
C ARG A 135 -10.69 4.71 14.26
N VAL A 136 -10.29 5.83 13.68
CA VAL A 136 -9.40 5.86 12.51
C VAL A 136 -8.28 6.83 12.82
N GLU A 137 -7.04 6.37 12.66
CA GLU A 137 -5.88 7.18 13.00
C GLU A 137 -4.76 7.02 11.98
N LYS A 138 -4.03 8.11 11.71
CA LYS A 138 -2.78 8.07 10.95
C LYS A 138 -1.64 7.78 11.91
N ILE A 139 -0.90 6.72 11.67
CA ILE A 139 0.33 6.36 12.37
C ILE A 139 1.52 6.73 11.49
N SER A 140 2.55 7.32 12.11
CA SER A 140 3.83 7.61 11.47
C SER A 140 4.93 6.85 12.21
N GLU A 141 5.69 6.04 11.48
CA GLU A 141 6.77 5.21 12.02
C GLU A 141 8.07 5.45 11.24
N SER A 142 9.19 5.07 11.84
CA SER A 142 10.49 5.08 11.16
C SER A 142 11.27 3.82 11.47
N ILE A 143 11.98 3.31 10.47
CA ILE A 143 12.87 2.15 10.56
C ILE A 143 14.27 2.59 10.14
N SER A 144 15.27 2.28 10.95
CA SER A 144 16.67 2.47 10.60
C SER A 144 17.24 1.19 9.99
N ILE A 145 17.75 1.29 8.76
CA ILE A 145 18.27 0.17 7.98
C ILE A 145 19.79 0.34 7.83
N PRO A 146 20.59 -0.52 8.47
CA PRO A 146 22.03 -0.55 8.24
C PRO A 146 22.34 -1.26 6.92
N HIS A 147 23.33 -0.78 6.18
CA HIS A 147 23.87 -1.52 5.03
C HIS A 147 25.09 -2.33 5.44
N GLN A 148 25.24 -3.56 4.93
CA GLN A 148 26.37 -4.43 5.31
C GLN A 148 27.73 -3.92 4.83
N ASP A 149 27.77 -3.24 3.67
CA ASP A 149 29.02 -2.77 3.04
C ASP A 149 29.23 -1.25 3.13
N ALA A 150 28.35 -0.53 3.84
CA ALA A 150 28.51 0.90 4.06
C ALA A 150 28.33 1.19 5.55
N ASP A 151 29.22 1.97 6.15
CA ASP A 151 29.12 2.39 7.56
C ASP A 151 27.92 3.32 7.82
N ASP A 152 27.09 3.56 6.81
CA ASP A 152 25.92 4.41 6.85
C ASP A 152 24.66 3.62 7.18
N THR A 153 23.89 4.15 8.14
CA THR A 153 22.53 3.71 8.44
C THR A 153 21.56 4.72 7.83
N LEU A 154 20.61 4.24 7.03
CA LEU A 154 19.55 5.10 6.50
C LEU A 154 18.27 4.95 7.29
N THR A 155 17.60 6.07 7.55
CA THR A 155 16.29 6.08 8.19
C THR A 155 15.20 6.17 7.12
N TYR A 156 14.28 5.22 7.15
CA TYR A 156 13.08 5.19 6.34
C TYR A 156 11.88 5.61 7.19
N SER A 157 11.19 6.69 6.82
CA SER A 157 9.96 7.12 7.47
C SER A 157 8.76 6.77 6.61
N TYR A 158 7.73 6.18 7.21
CA TYR A 158 6.47 5.85 6.52
C TYR A 158 5.27 6.15 7.41
N CYS A 159 4.10 6.23 6.80
CA CYS A 159 2.85 6.42 7.51
C CYS A 159 1.77 5.49 6.96
N TYR A 160 0.81 5.13 7.80
CA TYR A 160 -0.31 4.27 7.44
C TYR A 160 -1.53 4.61 8.29
N TYR A 161 -2.72 4.21 7.85
CA TYR A 161 -3.93 4.32 8.66
C TYR A 161 -4.19 3.04 9.43
N ILE A 162 -4.77 3.19 10.62
CA ILE A 162 -5.40 2.12 11.39
C ILE A 162 -6.89 2.44 11.47
N ALA A 163 -7.74 1.43 11.25
CA ALA A 163 -9.15 1.47 11.56
C ALA A 163 -9.49 0.41 12.61
N GLU A 164 -10.18 0.81 13.66
CA GLU A 164 -10.57 -0.05 14.77
C GLU A 164 -12.07 0.11 15.05
N ILE A 165 -12.77 -1.02 15.12
CA ILE A 165 -14.18 -1.11 15.45
C ILE A 165 -14.40 -2.23 16.45
N SER A 166 -15.12 -1.94 17.52
CA SER A 166 -15.54 -2.92 18.53
C SER A 166 -17.04 -2.78 18.77
N ALA A 167 -17.74 -3.90 18.81
CA ALA A 167 -19.17 -3.92 19.04
C ALA A 167 -19.63 -5.19 19.75
N CYS A 168 -20.81 -5.12 20.35
CA CYS A 168 -21.50 -6.28 20.90
C CYS A 168 -22.99 -6.27 20.51
N ILE A 169 -23.62 -7.45 20.53
CA ILE A 169 -25.05 -7.59 20.35
C ILE A 169 -25.65 -8.04 21.68
N ALA A 170 -26.60 -7.25 22.18
CA ALA A 170 -27.34 -7.54 23.39
C ALA A 170 -28.80 -7.89 23.06
N VAL A 171 -29.33 -8.92 23.73
CA VAL A 171 -30.70 -9.40 23.58
C VAL A 171 -31.24 -9.69 24.98
N HIS A 172 -32.39 -9.12 25.35
CA HIS A 172 -32.96 -9.25 26.71
C HIS A 172 -31.92 -9.02 27.84
N ASN A 173 -31.10 -7.97 27.72
CA ASN A 173 -30.02 -7.60 28.64
C ASN A 173 -28.90 -8.65 28.80
N SER A 174 -28.76 -9.57 27.84
CA SER A 174 -27.65 -10.52 27.77
C SER A 174 -26.83 -10.29 26.50
N ILE A 175 -25.50 -10.25 26.61
CA ILE A 175 -24.61 -10.16 25.45
C ILE A 175 -24.53 -11.54 24.81
N VAL A 176 -24.87 -11.63 23.52
CA VAL A 176 -24.86 -12.89 22.74
C VAL A 176 -23.75 -12.94 21.70
N TRP A 177 -23.14 -11.80 21.40
CA TRP A 177 -22.01 -11.70 20.48
C TRP A 177 -21.15 -10.50 20.84
N ARG A 178 -19.83 -10.62 20.67
CA ARG A 178 -18.88 -9.53 20.80
C ARG A 178 -17.78 -9.70 19.74
N GLY A 179 -17.37 -8.60 19.13
CA GLY A 179 -16.29 -8.62 18.18
C GLY A 179 -15.46 -7.36 18.26
N SER A 180 -14.17 -7.49 17.91
CA SER A 180 -13.26 -6.38 17.73
C SER A 180 -12.41 -6.62 16.50
N VAL A 181 -12.35 -5.63 15.62
CA VAL A 181 -11.53 -5.66 14.41
C VAL A 181 -10.65 -4.43 14.41
N ARG A 182 -9.35 -4.67 14.23
CA ARG A 182 -8.35 -3.63 14.00
C ARG A 182 -7.59 -3.97 12.72
N LEU A 183 -7.71 -3.13 11.71
CA LEU A 183 -7.06 -3.26 10.41
C LEU A 183 -6.18 -2.04 10.12
N THR A 184 -5.24 -2.23 9.22
CA THR A 184 -4.27 -1.23 8.77
C THR A 184 -4.33 -1.08 7.25
N SER A 185 -3.76 0.02 6.73
CA SER A 185 -3.60 0.23 5.27
C SER A 185 -2.96 -0.95 4.55
N PHE A 186 -2.09 -1.68 5.24
CA PHE A 186 -1.36 -2.82 4.71
C PHE A 186 -2.28 -4.00 4.38
N GLU A 187 -3.20 -4.34 5.30
CA GLU A 187 -4.18 -5.42 5.09
C GLU A 187 -5.17 -5.09 3.98
N LEU A 188 -5.60 -3.83 3.89
CA LEU A 188 -6.44 -3.36 2.78
C LEU A 188 -5.76 -3.57 1.42
N LEU A 189 -4.50 -3.14 1.29
CA LEU A 189 -3.75 -3.29 0.04
C LEU A 189 -3.45 -4.75 -0.29
N GLN A 190 -3.33 -5.61 0.72
CA GLN A 190 -3.21 -7.05 0.53
C GLN A 190 -4.52 -7.66 0.01
N GLN A 191 -5.66 -7.29 0.58
CA GLN A 191 -6.97 -7.74 0.09
C GLN A 191 -7.22 -7.28 -1.35
N MET A 192 -6.77 -6.07 -1.70
CA MET A 192 -6.83 -5.54 -3.07
C MET A 192 -5.81 -6.17 -4.03
N GLN A 193 -4.98 -7.11 -3.56
CA GLN A 193 -3.89 -7.75 -4.34
C GLN A 193 -2.88 -6.74 -4.91
N LEU A 194 -2.74 -5.58 -4.26
CA LEU A 194 -1.80 -4.53 -4.63
C LEU A 194 -0.46 -4.70 -3.92
N LEU A 195 -0.48 -5.31 -2.73
CA LEU A 195 0.69 -5.48 -1.88
C LEU A 195 0.67 -6.85 -1.19
N HIS A 196 1.57 -7.74 -1.59
CA HIS A 196 1.67 -9.06 -0.95
C HIS A 196 2.58 -9.06 0.27
N ASN A 197 3.74 -8.39 0.18
CA ASN A 197 4.69 -8.21 1.26
C ASN A 197 5.25 -6.79 1.18
N PRO A 198 5.04 -5.92 2.17
CA PRO A 198 5.72 -4.65 2.21
C PRO A 198 7.20 -4.86 2.49
N GLU A 199 8.01 -4.34 1.59
CA GLU A 199 9.45 -4.48 1.60
C GLU A 199 10.10 -3.13 1.36
N ILE A 200 11.16 -2.85 2.10
CA ILE A 200 12.03 -1.71 1.88
C ILE A 200 13.25 -2.19 1.10
N LEU A 201 13.40 -1.64 -0.09
CA LEU A 201 14.52 -1.87 -0.99
C LEU A 201 15.63 -0.86 -0.67
N PHE A 202 16.74 -1.36 -0.13
CA PHE A 202 17.97 -0.60 0.01
C PHE A 202 18.82 -0.83 -1.23
N THR A 203 19.11 0.23 -1.99
CA THR A 203 19.97 0.15 -3.18
C THR A 203 21.26 0.93 -2.98
N THR A 204 22.38 0.27 -3.23
CA THR A 204 23.72 0.86 -3.23
C THR A 204 24.32 0.77 -4.63
N ILE A 205 24.78 1.91 -5.17
CA ILE A 205 25.59 1.92 -6.39
C ILE A 205 27.07 1.92 -5.96
N THR A 206 27.79 0.85 -6.29
CA THR A 206 29.16 0.62 -5.79
C THR A 206 30.24 0.69 -6.89
N ASN A 207 29.87 0.54 -8.16
CA ASN A 207 30.84 0.54 -9.25
C ASN A 207 30.24 1.00 -10.58
N TYR A 208 31.08 1.58 -11.45
CA TYR A 208 30.73 2.08 -12.78
C TYR A 208 31.78 1.68 -13.79
N THR A 209 31.38 0.96 -14.84
CA THR A 209 32.30 0.33 -15.79
C THR A 209 32.97 1.28 -16.77
N TYR A 210 32.53 2.53 -16.87
CA TYR A 210 32.96 3.45 -17.94
C TYR A 210 34.24 4.25 -17.64
N SER A 211 34.54 4.56 -16.37
CA SER A 211 35.69 5.41 -16.03
C SER A 211 36.29 5.02 -14.69
N LYS A 212 37.60 4.79 -14.65
CA LYS A 212 38.35 4.54 -13.40
C LYS A 212 38.18 5.67 -12.38
N LYS A 213 38.04 6.91 -12.82
CA LYS A 213 37.79 8.06 -11.94
C LYS A 213 36.40 8.01 -11.32
N MET A 214 35.38 7.68 -12.12
CA MET A 214 34.00 7.54 -11.66
C MET A 214 33.85 6.34 -10.73
N ALA A 215 34.43 5.19 -11.08
CA ALA A 215 34.50 4.02 -10.22
C ALA A 215 35.12 4.38 -8.86
N LYS A 216 36.30 5.02 -8.85
CA LYS A 216 36.95 5.46 -7.60
C LYS A 216 36.08 6.43 -6.80
N TRP A 217 35.42 7.39 -7.46
CA TRP A 217 34.54 8.35 -6.78
C TRP A 217 33.33 7.67 -6.14
N ILE A 218 32.64 6.77 -6.86
CA ILE A 218 31.47 6.01 -6.36
C ILE A 218 31.87 5.06 -5.24
N THR A 219 33.00 4.37 -5.35
CA THR A 219 33.48 3.50 -4.26
C THR A 219 33.82 4.31 -3.00
N THR A 220 34.16 5.60 -3.13
CA THR A 220 34.42 6.50 -1.99
C THR A 220 33.14 7.22 -1.53
N ASN A 221 32.11 7.32 -2.38
CA ASN A 221 30.86 8.04 -2.14
C ASN A 221 29.71 7.22 -2.74
N PRO A 222 29.31 6.11 -2.10
CA PRO A 222 28.24 5.28 -2.62
C PRO A 222 26.94 6.09 -2.69
N VAL A 223 26.20 5.94 -3.78
CA VAL A 223 24.84 6.50 -3.86
C VAL A 223 23.91 5.49 -3.21
N LEU A 224 23.30 5.89 -2.09
CA LEU A 224 22.37 5.10 -1.31
C LEU A 224 20.94 5.59 -1.58
N SER A 225 20.00 4.67 -1.73
CA SER A 225 18.58 5.01 -1.86
C SER A 225 17.69 3.97 -1.20
N LEU A 226 16.62 4.44 -0.55
CA LEU A 226 15.54 3.63 -0.01
C LEU A 226 14.28 3.83 -0.83
N SER A 227 13.56 2.75 -1.09
CA SER A 227 12.22 2.79 -1.69
C SER A 227 11.41 1.63 -1.13
N ASP A 228 10.10 1.75 -1.12
CA ASP A 228 9.21 0.63 -0.81
C ASP A 228 8.25 0.36 -1.98
N ASN A 229 7.53 -0.75 -1.90
CA ASN A 229 6.42 -1.05 -2.79
C ASN A 229 5.06 -0.55 -2.25
N PHE A 230 5.00 -0.08 -1.01
CA PHE A 230 3.79 0.43 -0.35
C PHE A 230 3.45 1.87 -0.76
N SER A 231 4.42 2.80 -0.76
CA SER A 231 4.22 4.21 -1.16
C SER A 231 3.75 4.40 -2.60
N LYS A 232 3.92 3.38 -3.45
CA LYS A 232 3.36 3.35 -4.80
C LYS A 232 1.83 3.34 -4.80
N TYR A 233 1.23 2.68 -3.81
CA TYR A 233 -0.22 2.47 -3.71
C TYR A 233 -0.87 3.29 -2.60
N PHE A 234 -0.06 3.75 -1.64
CA PHE A 234 -0.48 4.61 -0.56
C PHE A 234 0.20 5.99 -0.68
N ASP A 235 -0.61 7.00 -0.96
CA ASP A 235 -0.19 8.40 -0.97
C ASP A 235 -0.97 9.15 0.13
N ASP A 236 -0.26 9.94 0.93
CA ASP A 236 -0.87 10.72 2.01
C ASP A 236 -1.50 12.04 1.55
N GLY A 237 -1.54 12.27 0.23
CA GLY A 237 -2.26 13.35 -0.44
C GLY A 237 -3.78 13.11 -0.63
N ILE A 238 -4.28 13.45 -1.83
CA ILE A 238 -5.72 13.60 -2.15
C ILE A 238 -6.51 12.27 -2.00
N ASN A 239 -5.86 11.12 -2.17
CA ASN A 239 -6.52 9.80 -2.07
C ASN A 239 -6.70 9.32 -0.61
N SER A 240 -6.27 10.08 0.38
CA SER A 240 -6.33 9.68 1.79
C SER A 240 -7.75 9.47 2.31
N ASP A 241 -8.72 10.28 1.89
CA ASP A 241 -10.12 10.13 2.33
C ASP A 241 -10.77 8.86 1.73
N LEU A 242 -10.52 8.58 0.45
CA LEU A 242 -10.99 7.35 -0.19
C LEU A 242 -10.37 6.11 0.47
N HIS A 243 -9.07 6.17 0.76
CA HIS A 243 -8.35 5.10 1.44
C HIS A 243 -8.91 4.84 2.85
N LYS A 244 -9.16 5.90 3.64
CA LYS A 244 -9.84 5.79 4.94
C LYS A 244 -11.21 5.13 4.79
N GLN A 245 -12.02 5.56 3.82
CA GLN A 245 -13.34 4.97 3.58
C GLN A 245 -13.27 3.47 3.24
N GLN A 246 -12.33 3.09 2.36
CA GLN A 246 -12.13 1.68 2.00
C GLN A 246 -11.68 0.85 3.21
N LEU A 247 -10.79 1.40 4.04
CA LEU A 247 -10.32 0.73 5.26
C LEU A 247 -11.45 0.56 6.28
N ILE A 248 -12.27 1.60 6.48
CA ILE A 248 -13.49 1.54 7.32
C ILE A 248 -14.44 0.45 6.79
N SER A 249 -14.72 0.45 5.48
CA SER A 249 -15.62 -0.53 4.87
C SER A 249 -15.12 -1.96 5.08
N MET A 250 -13.82 -2.20 4.91
CA MET A 250 -13.20 -3.50 5.19
C MET A 250 -13.33 -3.89 6.66
N ALA A 251 -13.11 -2.96 7.60
CA ALA A 251 -13.23 -3.22 9.03
C ALA A 251 -14.66 -3.61 9.44
N VAL A 252 -15.64 -2.86 8.95
CA VAL A 252 -17.06 -3.16 9.20
C VAL A 252 -17.45 -4.51 8.60
N ALA A 253 -17.10 -4.76 7.33
CA ALA A 253 -17.41 -6.02 6.67
C ALA A 253 -16.78 -7.22 7.39
N THR A 254 -15.51 -7.08 7.81
CA THR A 254 -14.80 -8.12 8.57
C THR A 254 -15.49 -8.39 9.89
N LEU A 255 -15.84 -7.34 10.64
CA LEU A 255 -16.49 -7.48 11.95
C LEU A 255 -17.89 -8.12 11.85
N LEU A 256 -18.71 -7.68 10.89
CA LEU A 256 -20.12 -8.04 10.82
C LEU A 256 -20.39 -9.29 9.96
N SER A 257 -19.42 -9.74 9.15
CA SER A 257 -19.57 -10.96 8.33
C SER A 257 -19.99 -12.23 9.08
N PRO A 258 -19.54 -12.50 10.33
CA PRO A 258 -19.91 -13.74 11.02
C PRO A 258 -21.36 -13.75 11.53
N ILE A 259 -22.03 -12.59 11.62
CA ILE A 259 -23.34 -12.44 12.27
C ILE A 259 -24.44 -13.30 11.61
N LYS A 260 -24.32 -13.61 10.32
CA LYS A 260 -25.30 -14.43 9.58
C LYS A 260 -24.80 -15.82 9.20
N GLY A 261 -23.49 -16.05 9.22
CA GLY A 261 -22.86 -17.28 8.70
C GLY A 261 -22.90 -18.49 9.63
N GLU A 262 -23.27 -18.29 10.90
CA GLU A 262 -23.17 -19.32 11.95
C GLU A 262 -24.53 -19.67 12.58
N GLN A 263 -25.61 -19.61 11.79
CA GLN A 263 -26.93 -20.18 12.15
C GLN A 263 -27.07 -21.64 11.70
#